data_AF-A0A1F8ECW6-F1
#
_entry.id   AF-A0A1F8ECW6-F1
#
_cell.length_a   1.000
_cell.length_b   1.000
_cell.length_c   1.000
_cell.angle_alpha   90.00
_cell.angle_beta   90.00
_cell.angle_gamma   90.00
#
_symmetry.space_group_name_H-M   'P 1'
#
loop_
_entity.id
_entity.type
_entity.pdbx_description
1 polymer ?
#
loop_
_entity_poly.entity_id
_entity_poly.type
_entity_poly.pdbx_seq_one_letter_code
_entity_poly.pdbx_strand_id
1 'polypeptide(L)'
;MGKVTVAEARHVRAERWLKERGDYYVTSESSTYDNESESKPDAFRSVIINSKLQPKKFLWWKWQGLPKFRLATLWIQYPIVGAHGKNWVLHVYGRQNMDQFVNLAKELAEDLQVDIHVRLEKEEEWQVVYLEM
;
A
#
# COMPACT_ATOMS: atom_id res chain seq x y z
N MET A 1 -7.03 9.74 26.25
CA MET A 1 -7.48 9.79 24.84
C MET A 1 -6.36 10.41 24.02
N GLY A 2 -5.68 9.64 23.17
CA GLY A 2 -4.60 10.16 22.30
C GLY A 2 -5.19 11.05 21.20
N LYS A 3 -4.51 12.13 20.84
CA LYS A 3 -4.89 12.97 19.70
C LYS A 3 -4.57 12.20 18.42
N VAL A 4 -5.60 11.79 17.67
CA VAL A 4 -5.45 11.21 16.33
C VAL A 4 -4.79 12.25 15.43
N THR A 5 -3.74 11.87 14.72
CA THR A 5 -3.05 12.81 13.81
C THR A 5 -3.85 13.01 12.53
N VAL A 6 -3.66 14.14 11.83
CA VAL A 6 -4.33 14.38 10.54
C VAL A 6 -3.96 13.33 9.49
N ALA A 7 -2.71 12.86 9.51
CA ALA A 7 -2.24 11.81 8.61
C ALA A 7 -2.93 10.47 8.89
N GLU A 8 -3.08 10.12 10.18
CA GLU A 8 -3.79 8.92 10.62
C GLU A 8 -5.27 8.94 10.23
N ALA A 9 -5.96 10.08 10.42
CA ALA A 9 -7.36 10.24 10.01
C ALA A 9 -7.55 10.10 8.49
N ARG A 10 -6.60 10.65 7.70
CA ARG A 10 -6.58 10.48 6.24
C ARG A 10 -6.35 9.04 5.82
N HIS A 11 -5.43 8.36 6.51
CA HIS A 11 -5.16 6.95 6.28
C HIS A 11 -6.41 6.08 6.51
N VAL A 12 -7.07 6.23 7.66
CA VAL A 12 -8.31 5.50 7.94
C VAL A 12 -9.40 5.77 6.90
N ARG A 13 -9.50 7.01 6.40
CA ARG A 13 -10.48 7.37 5.37
C ARG A 13 -10.13 6.72 4.02
N ALA A 14 -8.87 6.74 3.61
CA ALA A 14 -8.42 6.10 2.38
C ALA A 14 -8.64 4.58 2.41
N GLU A 15 -8.33 3.93 3.53
CA GLU A 15 -8.56 2.50 3.69
C GLU A 15 -10.03 2.13 3.60
N ARG A 16 -10.90 2.89 4.27
CA ARG A 16 -12.34 2.66 4.21
C ARG A 16 -12.84 2.77 2.77
N TRP A 17 -12.43 3.83 2.09
CA TRP A 17 -12.78 4.06 0.69
C TRP A 17 -12.36 2.89 -0.21
N LEU A 18 -11.12 2.40 -0.05
CA LEU A 18 -10.59 1.29 -0.86
C LEU A 18 -11.34 -0.03 -0.58
N LYS A 19 -11.75 -0.27 0.67
CA LYS A 19 -12.51 -1.46 1.07
C LYS A 19 -13.95 -1.45 0.56
N GLU A 20 -14.55 -0.26 0.42
CA GLU A 20 -15.93 -0.11 -0.05
C GLU A 20 -16.08 -0.28 -1.57
N ARG A 21 -15.00 -0.05 -2.34
CA ARG A 21 -15.04 0.02 -3.81
C ARG A 21 -14.50 -1.18 -4.58
N GLY A 22 -13.99 -2.24 -3.95
CA GLY A 22 -13.59 -3.39 -4.77
C GLY A 22 -13.02 -4.62 -4.12
N ASP A 23 -12.72 -5.56 -5.01
CA ASP A 23 -12.09 -6.88 -4.85
C ASP A 23 -10.63 -6.81 -4.36
N TYR A 24 -10.29 -5.88 -3.47
CA TYR A 24 -8.94 -5.76 -2.95
C TYR A 24 -8.94 -5.99 -1.45
N TYR A 25 -7.97 -6.77 -1.01
CA TYR A 25 -7.65 -6.85 0.41
C TYR A 25 -6.70 -5.70 0.73
N VAL A 26 -7.09 -4.85 1.68
CA VAL A 26 -6.31 -3.68 2.09
C VAL A 26 -5.82 -3.89 3.50
N THR A 27 -4.50 -3.91 3.68
CA THR A 27 -3.87 -3.98 5.01
C THR A 27 -3.13 -2.69 5.33
N SER A 28 -3.38 -2.20 6.55
CA SER A 28 -2.58 -1.16 7.18
C SER A 28 -1.25 -1.77 7.60
N GLU A 29 -0.14 -1.25 7.09
CA GLU A 29 1.17 -1.46 7.71
C GLU A 29 1.68 -0.10 8.17
N SER A 30 1.41 0.26 9.43
CA SER A 30 2.19 1.28 10.11
C SER A 30 3.53 0.64 10.47
N SER A 31 4.51 0.69 9.57
CA SER A 31 5.82 0.14 9.87
C SER A 31 6.68 1.19 10.56
N THR A 32 6.94 0.97 11.85
CA THR A 32 8.27 1.26 12.40
C THR A 32 9.20 0.22 11.77
N TYR A 33 9.84 0.55 10.65
CA TYR A 33 10.86 -0.33 10.09
C TYR A 33 12.07 -0.32 11.05
N ASP A 34 12.20 -1.37 11.85
CA ASP A 34 13.40 -1.67 12.65
C ASP A 34 14.57 -1.97 11.70
N ASN A 35 15.20 -0.90 11.20
CA ASN A 35 16.62 -0.96 10.91
C ASN A 35 17.26 -0.09 11.98
N GLU A 36 18.01 -0.73 12.85
CA GLU A 36 18.85 -0.13 13.88
C GLU A 36 19.54 1.14 13.34
N SER A 37 19.26 2.30 13.96
CA SER A 37 20.07 3.54 13.99
C SER A 37 19.44 4.87 13.52
N GLU A 38 18.28 4.91 12.87
CA GLU A 38 17.67 6.22 12.54
C GLU A 38 16.17 6.24 12.86
N SER A 39 15.73 7.27 13.61
CA SER A 39 14.34 7.55 13.92
C SER A 39 13.58 7.81 12.62
N LYS A 40 13.02 6.76 12.00
CA LYS A 40 12.29 6.90 10.74
C LYS A 40 10.99 7.69 10.98
N PRO A 41 10.62 8.58 10.04
CA PRO A 41 9.38 9.35 10.14
C PRO A 41 8.17 8.42 10.15
N ASP A 42 7.12 8.78 10.91
CA ASP A 42 5.84 8.07 10.92
C ASP A 42 5.36 7.84 9.48
N ALA A 43 5.38 6.58 9.05
CA ALA A 43 4.97 6.19 7.71
C ALA A 43 3.54 5.64 7.73
N PHE A 44 2.63 6.30 7.02
CA PHE A 44 1.26 5.81 6.82
C PHE A 44 1.11 5.29 5.40
N ARG A 45 0.84 3.98 5.27
CA ARG A 45 0.61 3.33 4.00
C ARG A 45 -0.49 2.28 4.06
N SER A 46 -1.21 2.15 2.94
CA SER A 46 -2.15 1.07 2.69
C SER A 46 -1.59 0.14 1.62
N VAL A 47 -1.52 -1.16 1.93
CA VAL A 47 -1.05 -2.18 1.01
C VAL A 47 -2.25 -2.81 0.31
N ILE A 48 -2.24 -2.81 -1.02
CA ILE A 48 -3.34 -3.33 -1.84
C ILE A 48 -2.96 -4.70 -2.39
N ILE A 49 -3.77 -5.71 -2.06
CA ILE A 49 -3.54 -7.12 -2.36
C ILE A 49 -4.72 -7.67 -3.19
N ASN A 50 -4.44 -8.61 -4.09
CA ASN A 50 -5.47 -9.32 -4.86
C ASN A 50 -6.38 -10.16 -3.93
N SER A 51 -7.68 -9.85 -3.87
CA SER A 51 -8.62 -10.59 -3.00
C SER A 51 -8.80 -12.06 -3.40
N LYS A 52 -8.60 -12.42 -4.67
CA LYS A 52 -8.76 -13.80 -5.17
C LYS A 52 -7.67 -14.74 -4.64
N LEU A 53 -6.59 -14.18 -4.08
CA LEU A 53 -5.46 -14.91 -3.53
C LEU A 53 -5.45 -14.91 -2.00
N GLN A 54 -6.61 -14.66 -1.36
CA GLN A 54 -6.74 -14.66 0.10
C GLN A 54 -6.17 -15.95 0.73
N PRO A 55 -5.18 -15.85 1.63
CA PRO A 55 -4.72 -17.01 2.38
C PRO A 55 -5.85 -17.47 3.30
N LYS A 56 -6.25 -18.75 3.20
CA LYS A 56 -7.15 -19.38 4.17
C LYS A 56 -6.57 -19.15 5.58
N LYS A 57 -7.43 -18.81 6.56
CA LYS A 57 -7.11 -18.39 7.95
C LYS A 57 -5.96 -19.15 8.65
N PHE A 58 -5.73 -20.40 8.27
CA PHE A 58 -4.71 -21.28 8.86
C PHE A 58 -3.27 -21.02 8.39
N LEU A 59 -3.05 -20.27 7.30
CA LEU A 59 -1.70 -20.08 6.75
C LEU A 59 -1.11 -18.69 6.96
N TRP A 60 -1.79 -17.73 7.57
CA TRP A 60 -1.36 -16.32 7.69
C TRP A 60 0.12 -16.09 8.09
N TRP A 61 0.70 -16.97 8.91
CA TRP A 61 2.03 -16.76 9.51
C TRP A 61 3.17 -17.13 8.54
N LYS A 62 2.91 -18.02 7.56
CA LYS A 62 3.89 -18.42 6.53
C LYS A 62 4.00 -17.43 5.36
N TRP A 63 3.09 -16.46 5.28
CA TRP A 63 3.01 -15.54 4.13
C TRP A 63 3.47 -14.12 4.47
N GLN A 64 3.95 -13.88 5.70
CA GLN A 64 4.51 -12.60 6.15
C GLN A 64 5.79 -12.16 5.38
N GLY A 65 6.19 -12.86 4.31
CA GLY A 65 7.35 -12.53 3.49
C GLY A 65 7.14 -12.72 1.98
N LEU A 66 5.90 -12.79 1.47
CA LEU A 66 5.68 -13.01 0.03
C LEU A 66 5.22 -11.74 -0.73
N PRO A 67 6.15 -11.04 -1.41
CA PRO A 67 5.84 -9.89 -2.27
C PRO A 67 4.97 -10.22 -3.49
N LYS A 68 4.77 -11.50 -3.81
CA LYS A 68 4.01 -11.99 -4.97
C LYS A 68 2.52 -11.62 -5.00
N PHE A 69 1.97 -11.08 -3.90
CA PHE A 69 0.54 -10.74 -3.76
C PHE A 69 0.26 -9.25 -3.73
N ARG A 70 1.30 -8.43 -3.53
CA ARG A 70 1.18 -6.99 -3.42
C ARG A 70 1.05 -6.42 -4.82
N LEU A 71 -0.10 -5.80 -5.09
CA LEU A 71 -0.36 -5.15 -6.37
C LEU A 71 0.02 -3.68 -6.35
N ALA A 72 -0.20 -3.02 -5.20
CA ALA A 72 0.17 -1.62 -5.02
C ALA A 72 0.41 -1.27 -3.54
N THR A 73 1.05 -0.14 -3.30
CA THR A 73 1.20 0.47 -1.98
C THR A 73 0.90 1.96 -2.08
N LEU A 74 -0.12 2.40 -1.37
CA LEU A 74 -0.50 3.80 -1.27
C LEU A 74 0.18 4.42 -0.05
N TRP A 75 1.09 5.36 -0.29
CA TRP A 75 1.76 6.16 0.73
C TRP A 75 1.02 7.48 0.95
N ILE A 76 0.62 7.72 2.18
CA ILE A 76 -0.14 8.91 2.59
C ILE A 76 0.76 9.90 3.32
N GLN A 77 1.71 9.37 4.09
CA GLN A 77 2.72 10.12 4.80
C GLN A 77 3.99 9.29 4.77
N TYR A 78 5.00 9.76 4.04
CA TYR A 78 6.36 9.23 4.05
C TYR A 78 7.28 10.20 3.28
N PRO A 79 8.06 11.04 3.98
CA PRO A 79 8.89 12.06 3.33
C PRO A 79 9.86 11.52 2.28
N ILE A 80 10.38 10.30 2.48
CA ILE A 80 11.37 9.68 1.59
C ILE A 80 10.82 9.44 0.18
N VAL A 81 9.53 9.10 0.03
CA VAL A 81 8.90 8.93 -1.30
C VAL A 81 8.21 10.21 -1.80
N GLY A 82 8.18 11.26 -0.97
CA GLY A 82 7.52 12.53 -1.25
C GLY A 82 6.06 12.59 -0.80
N ALA A 83 5.54 11.58 -0.10
CA ALA A 83 4.16 11.59 0.38
C ALA A 83 4.03 12.46 1.64
N HIS A 84 3.19 13.50 1.59
CA HIS A 84 2.95 14.40 2.70
C HIS A 84 1.64 15.17 2.51
N GLY A 85 0.89 15.36 3.59
CA GLY A 85 -0.30 16.21 3.55
C GLY A 85 -1.38 15.69 2.59
N LYS A 86 -1.62 16.44 1.51
CA LYS A 86 -2.53 16.07 0.41
C LYS A 86 -1.81 15.41 -0.77
N ASN A 87 -0.48 15.42 -0.79
CA ASN A 87 0.33 14.79 -1.83
C ASN A 87 0.61 13.35 -1.43
N TRP A 88 -0.04 12.40 -2.09
CA TRP A 88 0.09 10.97 -1.85
C TRP A 88 0.82 10.30 -3.01
N VAL A 89 1.38 9.12 -2.76
CA VAL A 89 2.13 8.38 -3.77
C VAL A 89 1.64 6.94 -3.84
N LEU A 90 1.23 6.49 -5.01
CA LEU A 90 0.81 5.11 -5.26
C LEU A 90 1.92 4.37 -6.02
N HIS A 91 2.62 3.48 -5.34
CA HIS A 91 3.55 2.55 -5.97
C HIS A 91 2.77 1.36 -6.51
N VAL A 92 2.88 1.08 -7.80
CA VAL A 92 2.23 -0.06 -8.46
C VAL A 92 3.30 -1.10 -8.78
N TYR A 93 3.01 -2.35 -8.45
CA TYR A 93 3.87 -3.49 -8.76
C TYR A 93 3.30 -4.22 -9.97
N GLY A 94 4.15 -4.48 -10.98
CA GLY A 94 3.72 -5.07 -12.25
C GLY A 94 3.08 -4.06 -13.20
N ARG A 95 3.69 -3.87 -14.37
CA ARG A 95 3.19 -2.92 -15.39
C ARG A 95 1.76 -3.22 -15.84
N GLN A 96 1.36 -4.49 -15.87
CA GLN A 96 0.01 -4.94 -16.23
C GLN A 96 -1.09 -4.37 -15.33
N ASN A 97 -0.74 -3.94 -14.10
CA ASN A 97 -1.69 -3.38 -13.15
C ASN A 97 -1.81 -1.85 -13.27
N MET A 98 -0.95 -1.19 -14.05
CA MET A 98 -0.87 0.28 -14.09
C MET A 98 -2.19 0.94 -14.46
N ASP A 99 -2.84 0.54 -15.54
CA ASP A 99 -4.06 1.20 -16.02
C ASP A 99 -5.19 1.14 -14.97
N GLN A 100 -5.33 -0.03 -14.33
CA GLN A 100 -6.28 -0.26 -13.26
C GLN A 100 -6.01 0.66 -12.05
N PHE A 101 -4.74 0.75 -11.62
CA PHE A 101 -4.39 1.57 -10.46
C PHE A 101 -4.34 3.07 -10.75
N VAL A 102 -4.09 3.47 -11.99
CA VAL A 102 -4.22 4.87 -12.43
C VAL A 102 -5.67 5.32 -12.34
N ASN A 103 -6.62 4.50 -12.80
CA ASN A 103 -8.04 4.83 -12.69
C ASN A 103 -8.51 4.87 -11.23
N LEU A 104 -8.09 3.87 -10.43
CA LEU A 104 -8.37 3.84 -8.98
C LEU A 104 -7.83 5.10 -8.27
N ALA A 105 -6.60 5.51 -8.61
CA ALA A 105 -5.98 6.71 -8.05
C ALA A 105 -6.75 7.99 -8.43
N LYS A 106 -7.27 8.10 -9.66
CA LYS A 106 -8.08 9.26 -10.07
C LYS A 106 -9.36 9.38 -9.26
N GLU A 107 -10.10 8.27 -9.13
CA GLU A 107 -11.34 8.23 -8.33
C GLU A 107 -11.07 8.58 -6.86
N LEU A 108 -10.01 8.02 -6.27
CA LEU A 108 -9.63 8.27 -4.89
C LEU A 108 -9.20 9.74 -4.68
N ALA A 109 -8.45 10.30 -5.63
CA ALA A 109 -7.99 11.69 -5.61
C ALA A 109 -9.16 12.67 -5.61
N GLU A 110 -10.16 12.42 -6.46
CA GLU A 110 -11.36 13.25 -6.57
C GLU A 110 -12.20 13.20 -5.29
N ASP A 111 -12.54 12.01 -4.81
CA ASP A 111 -13.40 11.81 -3.64
C ASP A 111 -12.79 12.35 -2.33
N LEU A 112 -11.47 12.20 -2.18
CA LEU A 112 -10.77 12.61 -0.96
C LEU A 112 -10.13 14.00 -1.08
N GLN A 113 -10.20 14.63 -2.25
CA GLN A 113 -9.59 15.93 -2.55
C GLN A 113 -8.10 15.97 -2.21
N VAL A 114 -7.38 14.99 -2.74
CA VAL A 114 -5.93 14.76 -2.59
C VAL A 114 -5.27 14.58 -3.95
N ASP A 115 -3.97 14.82 -4.02
CA ASP A 115 -3.17 14.63 -5.23
C ASP A 115 -2.42 13.31 -5.14
N ILE A 116 -2.65 12.37 -6.06
CA ILE A 116 -2.02 11.05 -6.04
C ILE A 116 -1.05 10.89 -7.21
N HIS A 117 0.24 10.76 -6.90
CA HIS A 117 1.27 10.45 -7.88
C HIS A 117 1.41 8.93 -8.04
N VAL A 118 1.06 8.40 -9.21
CA VAL A 118 1.22 6.97 -9.50
C VAL A 118 2.61 6.71 -10.08
N ARG A 119 3.32 5.73 -9.53
CA ARG A 119 4.65 5.32 -9.98
C ARG A 119 4.70 3.80 -10.13
N LEU A 120 5.33 3.34 -11.21
CA LEU A 120 5.70 1.93 -11.33
C LEU A 120 6.92 1.69 -10.44
N GLU A 121 6.80 0.82 -9.45
CA GLU A 121 7.95 0.42 -8.64
C GLU A 121 8.89 -0.44 -9.48
N LYS A 122 10.20 -0.27 -9.32
CA LYS A 122 11.17 -1.18 -9.95
C LYS A 122 10.91 -2.59 -9.43
N GLU A 123 10.61 -3.52 -10.33
CA GLU A 123 10.73 -4.94 -10.06
C GLU A 123 12.21 -5.20 -9.78
N GLU A 124 12.64 -5.19 -8.53
CA GLU A 124 13.95 -5.78 -8.20
C GLU A 124 13.93 -7.21 -8.75
N GLU A 125 14.92 -7.56 -9.58
CA GLU A 125 15.00 -8.84 -10.28
C GLU A 125 14.73 -10.01 -9.33
N TRP A 126 13.49 -10.50 -9.36
CA TRP A 126 13.04 -11.54 -8.44
C TRP A 126 13.69 -12.85 -8.86
N GLN A 127 14.56 -13.40 -8.01
CA GLN A 127 14.98 -14.79 -8.16
C GLN A 127 13.73 -15.68 -8.19
N VAL A 128 13.49 -16.28 -9.34
CA VAL A 128 12.47 -17.30 -9.55
C VAL A 128 12.88 -18.51 -8.72
N VAL A 129 12.39 -18.61 -7.49
CA VAL A 129 12.45 -19.87 -6.75
C VAL A 129 11.43 -20.79 -7.40
N TYR A 130 11.91 -21.71 -8.22
CA TYR A 130 11.13 -22.86 -8.68
C TYR A 130 10.78 -23.69 -7.44
N LEU A 131 9.49 -23.76 -7.12
CA LEU A 131 8.98 -24.81 -6.25
C LEU A 131 8.78 -26.02 -7.15
N GLU A 132 9.73 -26.95 -7.13
CA GLU A 132 9.48 -28.29 -7.65
C GLU A 132 8.33 -28.88 -6.82
N MET A 133 7.24 -29.25 -7.51
CA MET A 133 6.12 -30.00 -6.96
C MET A 133 6.45 -31.48 -6.84
#